data_AF-A0A7K1SJY8-F1
#
_entry.id   AF-A0A7K1SJY8-F1
#
_cell.length_a   1.000
_cell.length_b   1.000
_cell.length_c   1.000
_cell.angle_alpha   90.00
_cell.angle_beta   90.00
_cell.angle_gamma   90.00
#
_symmetry.space_group_name_H-M   'P 1'
#
loop_
_entity.id
_entity.type
_entity.pdbx_description
1 polymer ?
#
loop_
_entity_poly.entity_id
_entity_poly.type
_entity_poly.pdbx_seq_one_letter_code
_entity_poly.pdbx_strand_id
1 'polypeptide(L)'
;MNRNVNILFGMIILLLVGSCSKKNDPDTQLPSYLRIPTDLTGYGGSGKITIDGDLTLRAEGEETLDPTTKTYSGVLGRITIADITAQFTAGQPLPYKQTSSVPPAYYTNGQLSVINTLAVGIYPMGYQSKPTPTGANADLILNLPGPQLYSARLGTLSISESTVIKVQNGRTLYRIQGTLLCALTAVGTGTKAGQDYTITGSFDLLLVN
;
A
#
# COMPACT_ATOMS: atom_id res chain seq x y z
N MET A 1 -51.98 -62.05 -27.62
CA MET A 1 -50.66 -62.62 -27.95
C MET A 1 -49.56 -61.74 -27.33
N ASN A 2 -49.43 -61.80 -26.01
CA ASN A 2 -48.22 -62.09 -25.23
C ASN A 2 -46.99 -62.68 -25.95
N ARG A 3 -45.83 -62.02 -25.78
CA ARG A 3 -44.58 -62.51 -25.16
C ARG A 3 -43.54 -61.37 -25.24
N ASN A 4 -43.25 -60.65 -24.15
CA ASN A 4 -42.17 -60.90 -23.19
C ASN A 4 -40.80 -61.19 -23.82
N VAL A 5 -39.89 -60.21 -23.75
CA VAL A 5 -38.45 -60.44 -23.53
C VAL A 5 -37.93 -59.34 -22.61
N ASN A 6 -37.70 -59.69 -21.34
CA ASN A 6 -36.80 -59.00 -20.42
C ASN A 6 -35.38 -59.51 -20.66
N ILE A 7 -34.38 -58.64 -20.80
CA ILE A 7 -33.01 -58.93 -20.36
C ILE A 7 -32.45 -57.70 -19.63
N LEU A 8 -32.12 -57.96 -18.37
CA LEU A 8 -31.49 -57.15 -17.36
C LEU A 8 -29.95 -57.22 -17.52
N PHE A 9 -29.25 -56.20 -17.03
CA PHE A 9 -27.86 -56.09 -16.57
C PHE A 9 -26.97 -55.10 -17.31
N GLY A 10 -26.44 -54.14 -16.54
CA GLY A 10 -25.32 -53.30 -16.96
C GLY A 10 -25.22 -51.97 -16.23
N MET A 11 -25.09 -52.02 -14.90
CA MET A 11 -24.78 -50.89 -14.02
C MET A 11 -23.52 -50.16 -14.50
N ILE A 12 -23.64 -48.94 -15.04
CA ILE A 12 -22.50 -48.05 -15.27
C ILE A 12 -22.56 -46.94 -14.23
N ILE A 13 -21.76 -47.13 -13.19
CA ILE A 13 -21.33 -46.11 -12.24
C ILE A 13 -20.48 -45.10 -13.04
N LEU A 14 -21.04 -43.95 -13.37
CA LEU A 14 -20.24 -42.83 -13.86
C LEU A 14 -19.55 -42.16 -12.67
N LEU A 15 -18.36 -42.67 -12.36
CA LEU A 15 -17.33 -42.01 -11.58
C LEU A 15 -16.98 -40.68 -12.27
N LEU A 16 -17.58 -39.57 -11.84
CA LEU A 16 -17.07 -38.22 -12.10
C LEU A 16 -15.87 -37.99 -11.18
N VAL A 17 -14.75 -38.65 -11.53
CA VAL A 17 -13.43 -38.32 -10.99
C VAL A 17 -12.91 -37.13 -11.76
N GLY A 18 -12.45 -36.12 -11.02
CA GLY A 18 -11.30 -35.34 -11.41
C GLY A 18 -11.47 -34.44 -12.63
N SER A 19 -12.00 -33.25 -12.38
CA SER A 19 -11.41 -32.05 -12.97
C SER A 19 -11.55 -30.91 -11.97
N CYS A 20 -10.74 -30.98 -10.91
CA CYS A 20 -10.18 -29.76 -10.34
C CYS A 20 -9.42 -29.11 -11.48
N SER A 21 -10.08 -28.22 -12.22
CA SER A 21 -9.39 -27.26 -13.06
C SER A 21 -8.46 -26.53 -12.12
N LYS A 22 -7.16 -26.84 -12.19
CA LYS A 22 -6.10 -25.97 -11.73
C LYS A 22 -6.41 -24.63 -12.39
N LYS A 23 -6.99 -23.73 -11.61
CA LYS A 23 -7.02 -22.33 -11.98
C LYS A 23 -5.55 -21.99 -12.11
N ASN A 24 -5.12 -21.71 -13.34
CA ASN A 24 -3.87 -21.04 -13.60
C ASN A 24 -4.00 -19.68 -12.90
N ASP A 25 -3.78 -19.64 -11.59
CA ASP A 25 -3.41 -18.42 -10.92
C ASP A 25 -2.01 -18.12 -11.46
N PRO A 26 -1.79 -17.00 -12.15
CA PRO A 26 -0.45 -16.49 -12.29
C PRO A 26 -0.05 -16.04 -10.89
N ASP A 27 0.37 -16.99 -10.06
CA ASP A 27 0.88 -16.73 -8.72
C ASP A 27 2.26 -16.12 -8.93
N THR A 28 2.27 -14.87 -9.39
CA THR A 28 3.44 -14.02 -9.35
C THR A 28 3.72 -13.89 -7.87
N GLN A 29 4.61 -14.74 -7.36
CA GLN A 29 4.95 -14.82 -5.95
C GLN A 29 5.19 -13.39 -5.47
N LEU A 30 4.30 -12.91 -4.58
CA LEU A 30 4.41 -11.55 -4.10
C LEU A 30 5.78 -11.38 -3.43
N PRO A 31 6.40 -10.19 -3.54
CA PRO A 31 7.62 -9.90 -2.83
C PRO A 31 7.48 -10.20 -1.33
N SER A 32 8.55 -10.66 -0.69
CA SER A 32 8.54 -11.11 0.71
C SER A 32 8.14 -10.03 1.73
N TYR A 33 8.23 -8.75 1.36
CA TYR A 33 7.76 -7.63 2.17
C TYR A 33 6.25 -7.45 2.11
N LEU A 34 5.55 -8.00 1.12
CA LEU A 34 4.08 -8.04 1.08
C LEU A 34 3.58 -9.32 1.73
N ARG A 35 2.73 -9.18 2.74
CA ARG A 35 2.17 -10.31 3.47
C ARG A 35 0.66 -10.32 3.34
N ILE A 36 0.12 -11.27 2.57
CA ILE A 36 -1.33 -11.52 2.54
C ILE A 36 -1.71 -12.22 3.84
N PRO A 37 -2.55 -11.62 4.71
CA PRO A 37 -2.97 -12.27 5.94
C PRO A 37 -4.03 -13.34 5.66
N THR A 38 -4.07 -14.36 6.52
CA THR A 38 -5.12 -15.39 6.48
C THR A 38 -6.52 -14.78 6.70
N ASP A 39 -6.62 -13.76 7.54
CA ASP A 39 -7.84 -12.99 7.79
C ASP A 39 -7.58 -11.50 7.53
N LEU A 40 -8.48 -10.82 6.80
CA LEU A 40 -8.41 -9.37 6.59
C LEU A 40 -8.82 -8.54 7.84
N THR A 41 -9.41 -9.16 8.85
CA THR A 41 -9.87 -8.49 10.06
C THR A 41 -8.67 -7.98 10.87
N GLY A 42 -8.63 -6.67 11.10
CA GLY A 42 -7.56 -6.03 11.88
C GLY A 42 -6.24 -5.90 11.14
N TYR A 43 -6.17 -6.27 9.86
CA TYR A 43 -4.97 -6.10 9.06
C TYR A 43 -4.71 -4.61 8.78
N GLY A 44 -3.56 -4.12 9.27
CA GLY A 44 -3.19 -2.71 9.23
C GLY A 44 -2.53 -2.26 7.93
N GLY A 45 -2.44 -3.11 6.91
CA GLY A 45 -1.69 -2.86 5.69
C GLY A 45 -0.22 -3.24 5.78
N SER A 46 0.43 -3.43 4.64
CA SER A 46 1.89 -3.57 4.52
C SER A 46 2.35 -3.01 3.19
N GLY A 47 3.65 -2.82 3.01
CA GLY A 47 4.15 -2.34 1.75
C GLY A 47 5.63 -2.04 1.74
N LYS A 48 6.08 -1.47 0.63
CA LYS A 48 7.37 -0.79 0.52
C LYS A 48 7.11 0.63 0.07
N ILE A 49 7.72 1.59 0.73
CA ILE A 49 7.82 2.97 0.27
C ILE A 49 9.30 3.34 0.27
N THR A 50 9.77 3.82 -0.88
CA THR A 50 11.12 4.37 -1.04
C THR A 50 11.01 5.80 -1.52
N ILE A 51 11.75 6.70 -0.87
CA ILE A 51 11.97 8.08 -1.27
C ILE A 51 13.47 8.24 -1.51
N ASP A 52 13.83 8.75 -2.68
CA ASP A 52 15.20 8.96 -3.12
C ASP A 52 15.40 10.40 -3.61
N GLY A 53 16.62 10.92 -3.49
CA GLY A 53 16.97 12.30 -3.87
C GLY A 53 17.76 12.97 -2.75
N ASP A 54 17.42 14.22 -2.43
CA ASP A 54 18.03 14.96 -1.32
C ASP A 54 17.71 14.32 0.06
N LEU A 55 16.66 13.50 0.11
CA LEU A 55 16.23 12.74 1.27
C LEU A 55 16.12 11.27 0.85
N THR A 56 16.80 10.38 1.56
CA THR A 56 16.71 8.93 1.31
C THR A 56 16.00 8.25 2.47
N LEU A 57 14.80 7.74 2.22
CA LEU A 57 14.00 6.98 3.19
C LEU A 57 13.52 5.69 2.56
N ARG A 58 13.55 4.60 3.33
CA ARG A 58 12.98 3.32 2.92
C ARG A 58 12.32 2.64 4.11
N ALA A 59 11.10 2.18 3.90
CA ALA A 59 10.35 1.37 4.84
C ALA A 59 9.72 0.18 4.10
N GLU A 60 9.72 -0.99 4.73
CA GLU A 60 9.26 -2.25 4.13
C GLU A 60 8.50 -3.11 5.14
N GLY A 61 7.51 -3.84 4.65
CA GLY A 61 6.70 -4.76 5.46
C GLY A 61 5.56 -4.07 6.20
N GLU A 62 4.84 -4.86 6.99
CA GLU A 62 4.03 -4.33 8.09
C GLU A 62 4.99 -3.69 9.12
N GLU A 63 4.52 -2.68 9.85
CA GLU A 63 5.32 -2.07 10.90
C GLU A 63 5.73 -3.09 11.97
N THR A 64 7.04 -3.24 12.19
CA THR A 64 7.62 -4.20 13.13
C THR A 64 8.77 -3.58 13.92
N LEU A 65 9.03 -4.11 15.11
CA LEU A 65 10.18 -3.75 15.93
C LEU A 65 11.41 -4.51 15.47
N ASP A 66 12.47 -3.80 15.11
CA ASP A 66 13.80 -4.38 14.98
C ASP A 66 14.33 -4.76 16.38
N PRO A 67 14.58 -6.05 16.66
CA PRO A 67 15.01 -6.50 17.98
C PRO A 67 16.43 -6.04 18.34
N THR A 68 17.26 -5.69 17.35
CA THR A 68 18.66 -5.28 17.50
C THR A 68 18.74 -3.80 17.82
N THR A 69 18.13 -2.96 16.99
CA THR A 69 18.21 -1.49 17.13
C THR A 69 17.15 -0.95 18.09
N LYS A 70 16.16 -1.76 18.46
CA LYS A 70 14.98 -1.34 19.25
C LYS A 70 14.20 -0.22 18.57
N THR A 71 14.16 -0.21 17.24
CA THR A 71 13.43 0.77 16.45
C THR A 71 12.38 0.10 15.57
N TYR A 72 11.29 0.78 15.30
CA TYR A 72 10.25 0.36 14.39
C TYR A 72 10.58 0.75 12.95
N SER A 73 10.19 -0.10 12.00
CA SER A 73 10.18 0.19 10.57
C SER A 73 9.03 -0.54 9.88
N GLY A 74 8.56 0.03 8.77
CA GLY A 74 7.54 -0.59 7.93
C GLY A 74 6.45 0.37 7.49
N VAL A 75 5.43 -0.17 6.86
CA VAL A 75 4.32 0.58 6.26
C VAL A 75 3.00 0.06 6.82
N LEU A 76 2.13 0.98 7.21
CA LEU A 76 0.75 0.71 7.57
C LEU A 76 -0.16 1.61 6.75
N GLY A 77 -1.36 1.16 6.45
CA GLY A 77 -2.28 1.97 5.68
C GLY A 77 -3.65 1.35 5.55
N ARG A 78 -4.54 2.13 4.95
CA ARG A 78 -5.91 1.71 4.68
C ARG A 78 -6.44 2.41 3.45
N ILE A 79 -7.50 1.83 2.92
CA ILE A 79 -8.37 2.47 1.95
C ILE A 79 -9.65 2.85 2.70
N THR A 80 -10.19 4.02 2.40
CA THR A 80 -11.52 4.41 2.87
C THR A 80 -12.28 4.98 1.70
N ILE A 81 -13.31 4.24 1.25
CA ILE A 81 -14.03 4.53 0.00
C ILE A 81 -13.07 4.43 -1.20
N ALA A 82 -12.41 5.52 -1.55
CA ALA A 82 -11.42 5.63 -2.62
C ALA A 82 -10.16 6.39 -2.18
N ASP A 83 -10.05 6.73 -0.90
CA ASP A 83 -8.89 7.44 -0.35
C ASP A 83 -7.87 6.42 0.15
N ILE A 84 -6.63 6.55 -0.30
CA ILE A 84 -5.49 5.79 0.18
C ILE A 84 -4.78 6.64 1.23
N THR A 85 -4.52 6.06 2.40
CA THR A 85 -3.55 6.62 3.34
C THR A 85 -2.55 5.53 3.70
N ALA A 86 -1.28 5.78 3.40
CA ALA A 86 -0.16 4.92 3.75
C ALA A 86 0.84 5.70 4.59
N GLN A 87 1.03 5.26 5.82
CA GLN A 87 1.99 5.78 6.77
C GLN A 87 3.19 4.85 6.79
N PHE A 88 4.38 5.41 6.85
CA PHE A 88 5.60 4.63 6.91
C PHE A 88 6.57 5.16 7.94
N THR A 89 7.27 4.23 8.56
CA THR A 89 8.21 4.47 9.64
C THR A 89 9.60 3.99 9.23
N ALA A 90 10.62 4.77 9.52
CA ALA A 90 12.02 4.44 9.23
C ALA A 90 12.92 4.62 10.46
N GLY A 91 12.95 3.62 11.35
CA GLY A 91 13.92 3.57 12.45
C GLY A 91 13.55 4.45 13.65
N GLN A 92 12.27 4.53 14.02
CA GLN A 92 11.80 5.35 15.14
C GLN A 92 11.53 4.51 16.42
N PRO A 93 11.52 5.06 17.64
CA PRO A 93 11.46 4.27 18.88
C PRO A 93 10.08 3.71 19.24
N LEU A 94 9.00 4.20 18.62
CA LEU A 94 7.62 3.77 18.89
C LEU A 94 6.89 3.41 17.58
N PRO A 95 5.89 2.52 17.63
CA PRO A 95 5.09 2.21 16.45
C PRO A 95 4.13 3.36 16.12
N TYR A 96 3.91 3.60 14.84
CA TYR A 96 3.08 4.67 14.32
C TYR A 96 1.63 4.59 14.81
N LYS A 97 1.08 3.37 14.91
CA LYS A 97 -0.31 3.15 15.36
C LYS A 97 -0.58 3.61 16.81
N GLN A 98 0.46 3.91 17.59
CA GLN A 98 0.32 4.24 19.01
C GLN A 98 0.45 5.73 19.33
N THR A 99 1.04 6.59 18.48
CA THR A 99 1.38 7.94 18.95
C THR A 99 1.46 9.02 17.86
N SER A 100 0.84 10.17 18.14
CA SER A 100 1.20 11.50 17.62
C SER A 100 2.19 12.25 18.54
N SER A 101 2.84 11.56 19.49
CA SER A 101 3.55 12.13 20.64
C SER A 101 4.99 11.61 20.85
N VAL A 102 5.67 11.09 19.81
CA VAL A 102 7.11 10.80 19.90
C VAL A 102 7.88 12.14 19.94
N PRO A 103 8.96 12.28 20.72
CA PRO A 103 9.72 13.52 20.71
C PRO A 103 10.22 13.81 19.29
N PRO A 104 10.08 15.05 18.78
CA PRO A 104 10.40 15.37 17.39
C PRO A 104 11.80 14.97 16.92
N ALA A 105 12.76 14.91 17.83
CA ALA A 105 14.12 14.46 17.57
C ALA A 105 14.22 13.02 17.02
N TYR A 106 13.18 12.19 17.20
CA TYR A 106 13.17 10.79 16.78
C TYR A 106 12.19 10.48 15.65
N TYR A 107 11.53 11.50 15.09
CA TYR A 107 10.61 11.28 13.98
C TYR A 107 11.38 11.02 12.70
N THR A 108 11.33 9.77 12.22
CA THR A 108 11.60 9.47 10.82
C THR A 108 10.40 8.70 10.29
N ASN A 109 9.44 9.44 9.74
CA ASN A 109 8.23 8.85 9.18
C ASN A 109 7.70 9.69 8.02
N GLY A 110 6.73 9.14 7.32
CA GLY A 110 5.99 9.88 6.32
C GLY A 110 4.57 9.36 6.15
N GLN A 111 3.77 10.17 5.50
CA GLN A 111 2.43 9.83 5.08
C GLN A 111 2.29 10.14 3.59
N LEU A 112 1.96 9.10 2.83
CA LEU A 112 1.46 9.21 1.48
C LEU A 112 -0.07 9.16 1.53
N SER A 113 -0.71 10.19 0.99
CA SER A 113 -2.17 10.26 0.86
C SER A 113 -2.55 10.41 -0.60
N VAL A 114 -3.50 9.61 -1.06
CA VAL A 114 -4.12 9.75 -2.39
C VAL A 114 -5.63 9.86 -2.17
N ILE A 115 -6.23 10.91 -2.71
CA ILE A 115 -7.61 11.29 -2.45
C ILE A 115 -8.46 10.99 -3.68
N ASN A 116 -9.62 10.41 -3.44
CA ASN A 116 -10.70 10.18 -4.39
C ASN A 116 -10.29 9.38 -5.64
N THR A 117 -9.38 8.42 -5.48
CA THR A 117 -9.00 7.52 -6.57
C THR A 117 -8.22 6.29 -6.08
N LEU A 118 -8.55 5.14 -6.65
CA LEU A 118 -7.76 3.90 -6.63
C LEU A 118 -7.35 3.47 -8.04
N ALA A 119 -7.70 4.26 -9.05
CA ALA A 119 -7.51 3.90 -10.46
C ALA A 119 -6.06 4.10 -10.88
N VAL A 120 -5.66 3.35 -11.91
CA VAL A 120 -4.39 3.58 -12.62
C VAL A 120 -4.46 4.93 -13.32
N GLY A 121 -3.40 5.73 -13.19
CA GLY A 121 -3.36 7.08 -13.75
C GLY A 121 -2.28 7.95 -13.13
N ILE A 122 -2.20 9.19 -13.62
CA ILE A 122 -1.30 10.22 -13.12
C ILE A 122 -2.13 11.30 -12.42
N TYR A 123 -1.74 11.63 -11.20
CA TYR A 123 -2.44 12.56 -10.33
C TYR A 123 -1.53 13.72 -9.92
N PRO A 124 -2.09 14.93 -9.82
CA PRO A 124 -1.36 16.05 -9.22
C PRO A 124 -0.96 15.69 -7.78
N MET A 125 0.18 16.24 -7.33
CA MET A 125 0.63 16.10 -5.95
C MET A 125 1.02 17.46 -5.35
N GLY A 126 0.70 17.67 -4.08
CA GLY A 126 1.16 18.80 -3.29
C GLY A 126 0.20 20.00 -3.24
N TYR A 127 0.42 20.89 -2.27
CA TYR A 127 -0.54 21.94 -1.90
C TYR A 127 -0.69 23.08 -2.92
N GLN A 128 0.24 23.26 -3.86
CA GLN A 128 0.11 24.22 -4.97
C GLN A 128 -0.48 23.62 -6.23
N SER A 129 -0.70 22.30 -6.24
CA SER A 129 -1.32 21.62 -7.37
C SER A 129 -2.85 21.78 -7.31
N LYS A 130 -3.45 21.90 -8.49
CA LYS A 130 -4.92 21.85 -8.61
C LYS A 130 -5.34 20.38 -8.70
N PRO A 131 -6.39 19.94 -7.96
CA PRO A 131 -6.96 18.62 -8.12
C PRO A 131 -7.43 18.38 -9.56
N THR A 132 -7.61 17.10 -9.92
CA THR A 132 -8.27 16.73 -11.19
C THR A 132 -9.72 17.24 -11.22
N PRO A 133 -10.41 17.23 -12.38
CA PRO A 133 -11.83 17.55 -12.44
C PRO A 133 -12.73 16.70 -11.54
N THR A 134 -12.30 15.48 -11.21
CA THR A 134 -12.98 14.59 -10.26
C THR A 134 -12.60 14.85 -8.81
N GLY A 135 -11.73 15.83 -8.53
CA GLY A 135 -11.25 16.14 -7.18
C GLY A 135 -10.12 15.23 -6.69
N ALA A 136 -9.50 14.43 -7.57
CA ALA A 136 -8.38 13.57 -7.18
C ALA A 136 -7.09 14.39 -7.00
N ASN A 137 -6.33 14.07 -5.96
CA ASN A 137 -5.04 14.69 -5.65
C ASN A 137 -4.21 13.75 -4.77
N ALA A 138 -2.91 13.98 -4.68
CA ALA A 138 -2.03 13.29 -3.75
C ALA A 138 -1.24 14.26 -2.88
N ASP A 139 -0.78 13.79 -1.73
CA ASP A 139 0.12 14.54 -0.87
C ASP A 139 1.15 13.61 -0.21
N LEU A 140 2.31 14.17 0.08
CA LEU A 140 3.39 13.52 0.79
C LEU A 140 3.89 14.45 1.88
N ILE A 141 3.80 13.97 3.11
CA ILE A 141 4.36 14.65 4.29
C ILE A 141 5.45 13.77 4.86
N LEU A 142 6.65 14.32 5.03
CA LEU A 142 7.78 13.64 5.66
C LEU A 142 8.19 14.37 6.91
N ASN A 143 8.52 13.63 7.95
CA ASN A 143 9.07 14.14 9.19
C ASN A 143 10.41 13.44 9.42
N LEU A 144 11.48 14.22 9.48
CA LEU A 144 12.85 13.72 9.63
C LEU A 144 13.42 14.10 11.00
N PRO A 145 14.44 13.37 11.51
CA PRO A 145 14.97 13.60 12.84
C PRO A 145 15.32 15.08 13.08
N GLY A 146 14.69 15.65 14.11
CA GLY A 146 14.74 17.08 14.41
C GLY A 146 13.40 17.77 14.14
N PRO A 147 13.30 19.10 14.31
CA PRO A 147 12.06 19.83 14.07
C PRO A 147 11.89 20.15 12.58
N GLN A 148 12.08 19.18 11.68
CA GLN A 148 12.05 19.37 10.22
C GLN A 148 10.86 18.63 9.62
N LEU A 149 9.93 19.40 9.07
CA LEU A 149 8.76 18.90 8.36
C LEU A 149 8.89 19.25 6.89
N TYR A 150 8.68 18.24 6.04
CA TYR A 150 8.66 18.39 4.60
C TYR A 150 7.26 18.09 4.07
N SER A 151 6.80 18.90 3.12
CA SER A 151 5.49 18.70 2.49
C SER A 151 5.59 18.91 0.99
N ALA A 152 4.87 18.10 0.22
CA ALA A 152 4.85 18.23 -1.22
C ALA A 152 4.27 19.59 -1.62
N ARG A 153 5.08 20.39 -2.33
CA ARG A 153 4.65 21.69 -2.88
C ARG A 153 3.97 21.49 -4.22
N LEU A 154 4.64 20.79 -5.12
CA LEU A 154 4.16 20.43 -6.44
C LEU A 154 4.78 19.10 -6.88
N GLY A 155 4.10 18.39 -7.77
CA GLY A 155 4.61 17.14 -8.32
C GLY A 155 3.52 16.31 -8.96
N THR A 156 3.87 15.05 -9.22
CA THR A 156 2.96 14.04 -9.74
C THR A 156 3.11 12.73 -8.98
N LEU A 157 2.00 12.03 -8.84
CA LEU A 157 1.95 10.64 -8.41
C LEU A 157 1.36 9.81 -9.54
N SER A 158 2.01 8.71 -9.89
CA SER A 158 1.54 7.75 -10.89
C SER A 158 1.16 6.46 -10.19
N ILE A 159 -0.10 6.04 -10.28
CA ILE A 159 -0.52 4.68 -9.95
C ILE A 159 -0.41 3.87 -11.23
N SER A 160 0.52 2.93 -11.28
CA SER A 160 0.73 2.06 -12.45
C SER A 160 -0.11 0.78 -12.38
N GLU A 161 -0.43 0.32 -11.16
CA GLU A 161 -1.20 -0.89 -10.95
C GLU A 161 -2.11 -0.74 -9.72
N SER A 162 -3.33 -1.26 -9.83
CA SER A 162 -4.30 -1.38 -8.73
C SER A 162 -5.10 -2.66 -8.93
N THR A 163 -4.76 -3.69 -8.18
CA THR A 163 -5.28 -5.05 -8.37
C THR A 163 -5.95 -5.57 -7.11
N VAL A 164 -7.11 -6.21 -7.25
CA VAL A 164 -7.78 -6.90 -6.15
C VAL A 164 -7.08 -8.23 -5.90
N ILE A 165 -6.53 -8.40 -4.71
CA ILE A 165 -5.79 -9.61 -4.30
C ILE A 165 -6.71 -10.60 -3.58
N LYS A 166 -7.59 -10.10 -2.71
CA LYS A 166 -8.46 -10.94 -1.88
C LYS A 166 -9.74 -10.19 -1.48
N VAL A 167 -10.86 -10.90 -1.44
CA VAL A 167 -12.13 -10.40 -0.89
C VAL A 167 -12.54 -11.31 0.25
N GLN A 168 -12.88 -10.75 1.41
CA GLN A 168 -13.30 -11.52 2.58
C GLN A 168 -14.23 -10.69 3.47
N ASN A 169 -15.42 -11.22 3.78
CA ASN A 169 -16.38 -10.60 4.72
C ASN A 169 -16.69 -9.12 4.40
N GLY A 170 -16.83 -8.77 3.11
CA GLY A 170 -17.09 -7.41 2.66
C GLY A 170 -15.87 -6.49 2.61
N ARG A 171 -14.70 -6.95 3.05
CA ARG A 171 -13.41 -6.25 2.91
C ARG A 171 -12.71 -6.66 1.63
N THR A 172 -12.03 -5.71 1.00
CA THR A 172 -11.25 -5.97 -0.22
C THR A 172 -9.81 -5.56 -0.01
N LEU A 173 -8.90 -6.50 -0.23
CA LEU A 173 -7.46 -6.31 -0.21
C LEU A 173 -6.99 -5.92 -1.62
N TYR A 174 -6.37 -4.75 -1.74
CA TYR A 174 -5.80 -4.25 -2.97
C TYR A 174 -4.28 -4.26 -2.89
N ARG A 175 -3.61 -4.60 -4.00
CA ARG A 175 -2.22 -4.25 -4.23
C ARG A 175 -2.20 -3.00 -5.12
N ILE A 176 -1.49 -1.97 -4.67
CA ILE A 176 -1.41 -0.69 -5.37
C ILE A 176 0.07 -0.34 -5.54
N GLN A 177 0.47 -0.12 -6.78
CA GLN A 177 1.86 0.17 -7.13
C GLN A 177 1.96 1.46 -7.92
N GLY A 178 3.06 2.17 -7.70
CA GLY A 178 3.27 3.43 -8.37
C GLY A 178 4.56 4.13 -8.03
N THR A 179 4.69 5.33 -8.57
CA THR A 179 5.83 6.22 -8.39
C THR A 179 5.38 7.63 -8.08
N LEU A 180 6.30 8.44 -7.54
CA LEU A 180 6.10 9.86 -7.33
C LEU A 180 7.34 10.63 -7.76
N LEU A 181 7.11 11.86 -8.19
CA LEU A 181 8.12 12.89 -8.44
C LEU A 181 7.57 14.19 -7.88
N CYS A 182 8.23 14.77 -6.88
CA CYS A 182 7.76 16.02 -6.31
C CYS A 182 8.89 16.89 -5.79
N ALA A 183 8.59 18.19 -5.74
CA ALA A 183 9.38 19.17 -5.02
C ALA A 183 8.76 19.32 -3.63
N LEU A 184 9.56 19.07 -2.60
CA LEU A 184 9.18 19.29 -1.21
C LEU A 184 9.61 20.68 -0.76
N THR A 185 8.74 21.33 0.00
CA THR A 185 9.14 22.47 0.83
C THR A 185 9.44 21.98 2.24
N ALA A 186 10.38 22.61 2.94
CA ALA A 186 10.80 22.23 4.28
C ALA A 186 10.64 23.38 5.26
N VAL A 187 10.02 23.12 6.41
CA VAL A 187 9.94 24.05 7.54
C VAL A 187 10.65 23.43 8.73
N GLY A 188 11.48 24.22 9.43
CA GLY A 188 12.20 23.73 10.60
C GLY A 188 13.57 24.33 10.81
N THR A 189 14.20 23.95 11.92
CA THR A 189 15.59 24.36 12.20
C THR A 189 16.54 23.72 11.19
N GLY A 190 17.38 24.54 10.56
CA GLY A 190 18.37 24.08 9.58
C GLY A 190 17.83 23.92 8.16
N THR A 191 16.56 24.21 7.90
CA THR A 191 16.02 24.25 6.53
C THR A 191 16.31 25.61 5.87
N LYS A 192 16.47 25.60 4.55
CA LYS A 192 16.61 26.83 3.76
C LYS A 192 15.23 27.26 3.28
N ALA A 193 14.72 28.36 3.83
CA ALA A 193 13.43 28.90 3.43
C ALA A 193 13.38 29.15 1.91
N GLY A 194 12.32 28.68 1.26
CA GLY A 194 12.11 28.86 -0.18
C GLY A 194 12.95 27.97 -1.09
N GLN A 195 13.77 27.06 -0.54
CA GLN A 195 14.44 26.03 -1.33
C GLN A 195 13.57 24.78 -1.42
N ASP A 196 13.39 24.27 -2.64
CA ASP A 196 12.78 22.97 -2.87
C ASP A 196 13.81 21.85 -2.77
N TYR A 197 13.33 20.71 -2.28
CA TYR A 197 14.05 19.44 -2.30
C TYR A 197 13.37 18.55 -3.34
N THR A 198 14.08 18.23 -4.42
CA THR A 198 13.50 17.38 -5.46
C THR A 198 13.71 15.93 -5.08
N ILE A 199 12.61 15.20 -4.99
CA ILE A 199 12.64 13.77 -4.68
C ILE A 199 11.90 12.97 -5.73
N THR A 200 12.32 11.73 -5.88
CA THR A 200 11.56 10.67 -6.53
C THR A 200 11.18 9.63 -5.51
N GLY A 201 10.19 8.80 -5.82
CA GLY A 201 9.85 7.69 -4.96
C GLY A 201 9.05 6.62 -5.66
N SER A 202 8.94 5.48 -4.98
CA SER A 202 8.12 4.36 -5.41
C SER A 202 7.36 3.79 -4.23
N PHE A 203 6.19 3.22 -4.51
CA PHE A 203 5.39 2.51 -3.53
C PHE A 203 4.82 1.22 -4.12
N ASP A 204 4.78 0.18 -3.28
CA ASP A 204 4.10 -1.10 -3.53
C ASP A 204 3.38 -1.48 -2.24
N LEU A 205 2.06 -1.32 -2.23
CA LEU A 205 1.25 -1.30 -1.02
C LEU A 205 0.19 -2.38 -1.09
N LEU A 206 -0.03 -3.08 0.02
CA LEU A 206 -1.08 -4.07 0.20
C LEU A 206 -2.04 -3.57 1.28
N LEU A 207 -3.19 -3.03 0.88
CA LEU A 207 -4.09 -2.25 1.73
C LEU A 207 -5.52 -2.79 1.68
N VAL A 208 -6.25 -2.66 2.80
CA VAL A 208 -7.65 -3.09 2.91
C VAL A 208 -8.58 -1.89 2.83
N ASN A 209 -9.68 -2.05 2.07
CA ASN A 209 -10.89 -1.24 2.14
C ASN A 209 -11.93 -1.93 3.05
#